data_AF-A0A3A8INH0-F1
#
_entry.id   AF-A0A3A8INH0-F1
#
_cell.length_a   1.000
_cell.length_b   1.000
_cell.length_c   1.000
_cell.angle_alpha   90.00
_cell.angle_beta   90.00
_cell.angle_gamma   90.00
#
_symmetry.space_group_name_H-M   'P 1'
#
loop_
_entity.id
_entity.type
_entity.pdbx_description
1 polymer ?
#
loop_
_entity_poly.entity_id
_entity_poly.type
_entity_poly.pdbx_seq_one_letter_code
_entity_poly.pdbx_strand_id
1 'polypeptide(L)'
;MFALALGCADFERGPVAADAGEPPIDGGGEGDGGGAVSFANDVHPLLTTGCQSCHRGGGAAGSTSFLLTGDADADYAAALSLTDTSNPSASRLLRKTSGAGHGGGAVYGADTPEYQTLLAWISGGAQP
;
A
#
# COMPACT_ATOMS: atom_id res chain seq x y z
N MET A 1 -22.87 55.96 18.46
CA MET A 1 -22.67 55.70 17.02
C MET A 1 -21.26 56.15 16.66
N PHE A 2 -20.27 55.26 16.73
CA PHE A 2 -19.14 55.14 15.80
C PHE A 2 -18.35 53.87 16.20
N ALA A 3 -18.13 53.00 15.22
CA ALA A 3 -17.41 51.74 15.31
C ALA A 3 -15.91 51.93 14.96
N LEU A 4 -15.21 50.80 14.85
CA LEU A 4 -13.84 50.57 14.35
C LEU A 4 -12.70 50.73 15.38
N ALA A 5 -11.63 49.93 15.37
CA ALA A 5 -11.30 48.64 14.77
C ALA A 5 -9.95 48.25 15.40
N LEU A 6 -9.83 47.03 15.97
CA LEU A 6 -8.54 46.48 16.39
C LEU A 6 -7.77 46.04 15.14
N GLY A 7 -6.77 46.83 14.76
CA GLY A 7 -5.88 46.56 13.63
C GLY A 7 -4.45 46.30 14.08
N CYS A 8 -3.94 45.15 13.64
CA CYS A 8 -2.54 44.82 13.30
C CYS A 8 -1.45 45.02 14.36
N ALA A 9 -1.10 43.95 15.07
CA ALA A 9 0.25 43.78 15.61
C ALA A 9 1.12 43.10 14.55
N ASP A 10 2.20 43.79 14.21
CA ASP A 10 3.21 43.49 13.21
C ASP A 10 4.12 42.34 13.69
N PHE A 11 4.19 41.24 12.93
CA PHE A 11 5.06 40.09 13.24
C PHE A 11 6.27 40.15 12.33
N GLU A 12 7.27 40.93 12.73
CA GLU A 12 8.57 41.00 12.07
C GLU A 12 9.32 39.66 12.28
N ARG A 13 9.26 38.77 11.28
CA ARG A 13 10.17 37.62 11.21
C ARG A 13 11.56 38.14 10.84
N GLY A 14 12.49 38.10 11.80
CA GLY A 14 13.91 38.29 11.55
C GLY A 14 14.48 37.24 10.57
N PRO A 15 15.66 37.50 9.98
CA PRO A 15 16.23 36.65 8.94
C PRO A 15 16.59 35.26 9.48
N VAL A 16 16.31 34.24 8.68
CA VAL A 16 16.66 32.84 8.97
C VAL A 16 18.18 32.70 9.05
N ALA A 17 18.69 32.30 10.22
CA ALA A 17 20.07 31.89 10.38
C ALA A 17 20.26 30.53 9.68
N ALA A 18 21.24 30.47 8.79
CA ALA A 18 21.69 29.23 8.17
C ALA A 18 22.69 28.56 9.12
N ASP A 19 22.22 27.66 9.98
CA ASP A 19 23.00 26.71 10.79
C ASP A 19 22.09 26.05 11.85
N ALA A 20 21.19 25.17 11.43
CA ALA A 20 20.58 24.22 12.35
C ALA A 20 20.91 22.82 11.83
N GLY A 21 21.68 22.10 12.63
CA GLY A 21 22.20 20.78 12.33
C GLY A 21 21.13 19.77 11.95
N GLU A 22 21.61 18.73 11.27
CA GLU A 22 20.86 17.55 10.83
C GLU A 22 19.80 17.14 11.87
N PRO A 23 18.51 17.06 11.49
CA PRO A 23 17.51 16.46 12.35
C PRO A 23 17.85 14.98 12.58
N PRO A 24 17.48 14.42 13.75
CA PRO A 24 17.62 12.99 13.97
C PRO A 24 16.80 12.22 12.92
N ILE A 25 17.40 11.20 12.32
CA ILE A 25 16.76 10.28 11.38
C ILE A 25 15.76 9.40 12.12
N ASP A 26 14.59 9.97 12.40
CA ASP A 26 13.46 9.30 13.02
C ASP A 26 12.59 8.67 11.92
N GLY A 27 12.91 7.44 11.54
CA GLY A 27 11.94 6.53 10.93
C GLY A 27 11.42 6.88 9.52
N GLY A 28 12.05 6.24 8.53
CA GLY A 28 11.39 5.68 7.35
C GLY A 28 10.47 6.60 6.55
N GLY A 29 11.01 7.24 5.52
CA GLY A 29 10.14 7.92 4.57
C GLY A 29 10.80 8.70 3.45
N GLU A 30 11.84 8.21 2.79
CA GLU A 30 12.29 8.84 1.54
C GLU A 30 12.10 7.93 0.33
N GLY A 31 10.95 8.14 -0.31
CA GLY A 31 10.66 7.79 -1.68
C GLY A 31 9.82 8.91 -2.30
N ASP A 32 10.39 10.11 -2.41
CA ASP A 32 9.87 11.19 -3.26
C ASP A 32 10.00 10.77 -4.74
N GLY A 33 9.10 9.90 -5.15
CA GLY A 33 8.93 9.40 -6.50
C GLY A 33 7.48 8.95 -6.61
N GLY A 34 6.57 9.91 -6.78
CA GLY A 34 5.12 9.70 -6.91
C GLY A 34 4.73 8.96 -8.20
N GLY A 35 5.30 7.78 -8.40
CA GLY A 35 4.85 6.78 -9.36
C GLY A 35 3.62 6.06 -8.80
N ALA A 36 2.71 5.68 -9.69
CA ALA A 36 1.61 4.81 -9.32
C ALA A 36 2.16 3.46 -8.81
N VAL A 37 1.51 2.90 -7.78
CA VAL A 37 1.83 1.56 -7.27
C VAL A 37 1.72 0.55 -8.42
N SER A 38 2.79 -0.21 -8.64
CA SER A 38 2.93 -1.19 -9.73
C SER A 38 2.88 -2.62 -9.19
N PHE A 39 2.48 -3.58 -10.02
CA PHE A 39 2.44 -4.96 -9.57
C PHE A 39 3.87 -5.48 -9.32
N ALA A 40 4.76 -5.33 -10.29
CA ALA A 40 6.11 -5.89 -10.22
C ALA A 40 6.95 -5.37 -9.03
N ASN A 41 6.90 -4.07 -8.73
CA ASN A 41 7.77 -3.49 -7.70
C ASN A 41 7.16 -3.49 -6.30
N ASP A 42 5.84 -3.36 -6.20
CA ASP A 42 5.19 -3.06 -4.92
C ASP A 42 4.31 -4.22 -4.43
N VAL A 43 3.58 -4.89 -5.33
CA VAL A 43 2.61 -5.94 -4.95
C VAL A 43 3.22 -7.33 -4.98
N HIS A 44 3.99 -7.65 -6.02
CA HIS A 44 4.57 -8.98 -6.19
C HIS A 44 5.47 -9.39 -5.02
N PRO A 45 6.32 -8.51 -4.44
CA PRO A 45 7.08 -8.84 -3.23
C PRO A 45 6.19 -9.19 -2.03
N LEU A 46 5.04 -8.52 -1.89
CA LEU A 46 4.09 -8.81 -0.80
C LEU A 46 3.42 -10.16 -1.00
N LEU A 47 3.00 -10.49 -2.22
CA LEU A 47 2.35 -11.77 -2.52
C LEU A 47 3.32 -12.95 -2.36
N THR A 48 4.55 -12.81 -2.85
CA THR A 48 5.57 -13.87 -2.73
C THR A 48 5.99 -14.07 -1.26
N THR A 49 6.11 -12.99 -0.48
CA THR A 49 6.44 -13.06 0.95
C THR A 49 5.31 -13.65 1.78
N GLY A 50 4.08 -13.14 1.61
CA GLY A 50 2.94 -13.47 2.48
C GLY A 50 2.16 -14.71 2.05
N CYS A 51 2.13 -15.06 0.76
CA CYS A 51 1.18 -16.03 0.23
C CYS A 51 1.82 -17.26 -0.41
N GLN A 52 2.98 -17.13 -1.07
CA GLN A 52 3.55 -18.19 -1.93
C GLN A 52 3.92 -19.47 -1.18
N SER A 53 4.28 -19.39 0.11
CA SER A 53 4.59 -20.59 0.91
C SER A 53 3.46 -21.61 0.92
N CYS A 54 2.21 -21.13 0.89
CA CYS A 54 0.99 -21.92 0.82
C CYS A 54 0.42 -22.02 -0.60
N HIS A 55 0.42 -20.92 -1.35
CA HIS A 55 -0.14 -20.80 -2.69
C HIS A 55 0.90 -21.13 -3.76
N ARG A 56 1.41 -22.36 -3.74
CA ARG A 56 2.33 -22.89 -4.76
C ARG A 56 2.02 -24.36 -5.02
N GLY A 57 2.59 -24.92 -6.10
CA GLY A 57 2.53 -26.36 -6.35
C GLY A 57 2.99 -27.17 -5.12
N GLY A 58 2.14 -28.08 -4.64
CA GLY A 58 2.40 -28.90 -3.44
C GLY A 58 2.29 -28.17 -2.10
N GLY A 59 1.98 -26.86 -2.08
CA GLY A 59 1.68 -26.11 -0.87
C GLY A 59 0.28 -26.42 -0.31
N ALA A 60 0.01 -25.98 0.92
CA ALA A 60 -1.27 -26.22 1.59
C ALA A 60 -2.48 -25.66 0.83
N ALA A 61 -2.27 -24.60 0.04
CA ALA A 61 -3.28 -24.00 -0.84
C ALA A 61 -2.99 -24.27 -2.34
N GLY A 62 -2.16 -25.28 -2.64
CA GLY A 62 -1.72 -25.63 -4.00
C GLY A 62 -2.82 -26.17 -4.91
N SER A 63 -3.99 -26.52 -4.36
CA SER A 63 -5.17 -26.93 -5.11
C SER A 63 -6.15 -25.79 -5.40
N THR A 64 -5.85 -24.57 -4.94
CA THR A 64 -6.68 -23.40 -5.23
C THR A 64 -6.37 -22.81 -6.61
N SER A 65 -7.26 -21.97 -7.12
CA SER A 65 -7.05 -21.30 -8.42
C SER A 65 -6.06 -20.13 -8.36
N PHE A 66 -5.53 -19.79 -7.18
CA PHE A 66 -4.53 -18.75 -6.99
C PHE A 66 -3.22 -19.42 -6.62
N LEU A 67 -2.27 -19.42 -7.56
CA LEU A 67 -0.94 -19.98 -7.38
C LEU A 67 0.09 -18.93 -7.76
N LEU A 68 1.15 -18.87 -6.97
CA LEU A 68 2.30 -18.00 -7.16
C LEU A 68 3.49 -18.86 -7.54
N THR A 69 4.17 -18.44 -8.59
CA THR A 69 5.33 -19.08 -9.19
C THR A 69 6.62 -18.38 -8.79
N GLY A 70 6.54 -17.11 -8.38
CA GLY A 70 7.67 -16.23 -8.16
C GLY A 70 8.09 -15.45 -9.43
N ASP A 71 7.44 -15.70 -10.56
CA ASP A 71 7.57 -14.92 -11.78
C ASP A 71 6.50 -13.82 -11.81
N ALA A 72 6.91 -12.56 -11.91
CA ALA A 72 5.98 -11.44 -11.79
C ALA A 72 4.93 -11.41 -12.92
N ASP A 73 5.32 -11.71 -14.15
CA ASP A 73 4.40 -11.69 -15.29
C ASP A 73 3.33 -12.78 -15.17
N ALA A 74 3.72 -13.99 -14.77
CA ALA A 74 2.79 -15.09 -14.53
C ALA A 74 1.87 -14.82 -13.32
N ASP A 75 2.43 -14.30 -12.23
CA ASP A 75 1.72 -14.09 -10.98
C ASP A 75 0.75 -12.89 -11.07
N TYR A 76 1.04 -11.91 -11.94
CA TYR A 76 0.16 -10.77 -12.21
C TYR A 76 -1.22 -11.21 -12.69
N ALA A 77 -1.28 -12.14 -13.66
CA ALA A 77 -2.55 -12.67 -14.16
C ALA A 77 -3.36 -13.37 -13.04
N ALA A 78 -2.67 -14.10 -12.15
CA ALA A 78 -3.31 -14.74 -11.01
C ALA A 78 -3.88 -13.72 -10.02
N ALA A 79 -3.14 -12.65 -9.70
CA ALA A 79 -3.59 -11.59 -8.82
C ALA A 79 -4.75 -10.77 -9.41
N LEU A 80 -4.70 -10.46 -10.72
CA LEU A 80 -5.78 -9.80 -11.43
C LEU A 80 -7.09 -10.59 -11.37
N SER A 81 -7.05 -11.92 -11.43
CA SER A 81 -8.26 -12.76 -11.35
C SER A 81 -9.03 -12.64 -10.02
N LEU A 82 -8.40 -12.07 -8.99
CA LEU A 82 -8.97 -11.83 -7.67
C LEU A 82 -9.29 -10.35 -7.41
N THR A 83 -9.03 -9.50 -8.38
CA THR A 83 -9.10 -8.04 -8.27
C THR A 83 -10.38 -7.50 -8.92
N ASP A 84 -11.02 -6.56 -8.25
CA ASP A 84 -12.15 -5.78 -8.76
C ASP A 84 -11.76 -4.30 -8.67
N THR A 85 -11.34 -3.72 -9.79
CA THR A 85 -10.94 -2.30 -9.86
C THR A 85 -12.14 -1.35 -9.78
N SER A 86 -13.36 -1.83 -10.02
CA SER A 86 -14.59 -1.04 -9.86
C SER A 86 -15.04 -0.96 -8.40
N ASN A 87 -14.69 -1.95 -7.58
CA ASN A 87 -14.88 -1.94 -6.14
C ASN A 87 -13.64 -2.48 -5.41
N PRO A 88 -12.56 -1.67 -5.31
CA PRO A 88 -11.26 -2.11 -4.81
C PRO A 88 -11.34 -2.84 -3.47
N SER A 89 -12.00 -2.25 -2.47
CA SER A 89 -12.15 -2.83 -1.13
C SER A 89 -12.93 -4.16 -1.10
N ALA A 90 -13.79 -4.41 -2.08
CA ALA A 90 -14.55 -5.66 -2.18
C ALA A 90 -13.81 -6.78 -2.94
N SER A 91 -12.65 -6.47 -3.53
CA SER A 91 -11.80 -7.43 -4.24
C SER A 91 -11.59 -8.68 -3.40
N ARG A 92 -11.65 -9.85 -4.04
CA ARG A 92 -11.40 -11.11 -3.34
C ARG A 92 -10.00 -11.15 -2.76
N LEU A 93 -9.01 -10.54 -3.44
CA LEU A 93 -7.64 -10.44 -2.95
C LEU A 93 -7.60 -9.79 -1.56
N LEU A 94 -8.19 -8.60 -1.41
CA LEU A 94 -8.21 -7.87 -0.14
C LEU A 94 -9.05 -8.56 0.93
N ARG A 95 -10.19 -9.15 0.57
CA ARG A 95 -11.01 -9.92 1.52
C ARG A 95 -10.25 -11.13 2.07
N LYS A 96 -9.55 -11.87 1.20
CA LYS A 96 -8.77 -13.04 1.64
C LYS A 96 -7.56 -12.61 2.47
N THR A 97 -6.84 -11.57 2.05
CA THR A 97 -5.64 -11.13 2.76
C THR A 97 -5.95 -10.66 4.19
N SER A 98 -7.11 -10.02 4.41
CA SER A 98 -7.59 -9.62 5.74
C SER A 98 -8.21 -10.77 6.56
N GLY A 99 -8.19 -12.00 6.03
CA GLY A 99 -8.64 -13.20 6.72
C GLY A 99 -10.09 -13.60 6.45
N ALA A 100 -10.87 -12.79 5.72
CA ALA A 100 -12.28 -13.09 5.46
C ALA A 100 -12.45 -14.31 4.54
N GLY A 101 -12.72 -15.46 5.16
CA GLY A 101 -12.84 -16.75 4.46
C GLY A 101 -11.52 -17.26 3.89
N HIS A 102 -10.38 -16.81 4.41
CA HIS A 102 -9.07 -17.36 4.07
C HIS A 102 -8.70 -18.45 5.08
N GLY A 103 -8.46 -19.67 4.60
CA GLY A 103 -8.22 -20.82 5.46
C GLY A 103 -6.99 -20.70 6.37
N GLY A 104 -6.03 -19.84 6.03
CA GLY A 104 -4.84 -19.53 6.84
C GLY A 104 -5.00 -18.38 7.84
N GLY A 105 -6.19 -17.76 7.91
CA GLY A 105 -6.39 -16.55 8.69
C GLY A 105 -5.96 -15.28 7.94
N ALA A 106 -5.82 -14.18 8.69
CA ALA A 106 -5.36 -12.91 8.13
C ALA A 106 -3.84 -12.95 7.88
N VAL A 107 -3.42 -12.51 6.69
CA VAL A 107 -2.02 -12.31 6.31
C VAL A 107 -1.65 -10.84 6.47
N TYR A 108 -2.47 -9.95 5.91
CA TYR A 108 -2.36 -8.50 6.06
C TYR A 108 -3.72 -7.94 6.51
N GLY A 109 -3.77 -7.44 7.75
CA GLY A 109 -4.95 -6.76 8.29
C GLY A 109 -5.27 -5.48 7.52
N ALA A 110 -6.53 -5.03 7.56
CA ALA A 110 -6.95 -3.84 6.81
C ALA A 110 -6.21 -2.54 7.23
N ASP A 111 -5.65 -2.53 8.43
CA ASP A 111 -4.88 -1.46 9.04
C ASP A 111 -3.36 -1.55 8.76
N THR A 112 -2.87 -2.60 8.07
CA THR A 112 -1.44 -2.75 7.81
C THR A 112 -1.00 -2.01 6.53
N PRO A 113 0.25 -1.54 6.46
CA PRO A 113 0.78 -0.90 5.25
C PRO A 113 0.69 -1.78 4.01
N GLU A 114 0.90 -3.09 4.14
CA GLU A 114 0.85 -4.04 3.03
C GLU A 114 -0.54 -4.12 2.42
N TYR A 115 -1.59 -4.16 3.26
CA TYR A 115 -2.96 -4.10 2.79
C TYR A 115 -3.22 -2.78 2.05
N GLN A 116 -2.72 -1.66 2.56
CA GLN A 116 -2.89 -0.35 1.94
C GLN A 116 -2.17 -0.27 0.59
N THR A 117 -0.98 -0.88 0.44
CA THR A 117 -0.29 -1.01 -0.85
C THR A 117 -1.12 -1.81 -1.85
N LEU A 118 -1.68 -2.95 -1.43
CA LEU A 118 -2.57 -3.76 -2.28
C LEU A 118 -3.82 -2.97 -2.69
N LEU A 119 -4.44 -2.25 -1.75
CA LEU A 119 -5.61 -1.42 -2.03
C LEU A 119 -5.28 -0.27 -2.98
N ALA A 120 -4.15 0.41 -2.79
CA ALA A 120 -3.69 1.49 -3.65
C ALA A 120 -3.43 1.01 -5.09
N TRP A 121 -2.77 -0.15 -5.24
CA TRP A 121 -2.56 -0.79 -6.54
C TRP A 121 -3.89 -1.07 -7.27
N ILE A 122 -4.85 -1.70 -6.59
CA ILE A 122 -6.16 -2.02 -7.19
C ILE A 122 -6.91 -0.73 -7.56
N SER A 123 -6.90 0.26 -6.65
CA SER A 123 -7.55 1.55 -6.86
C SER A 123 -6.91 2.35 -8.01
N GLY A 124 -5.61 2.15 -8.24
CA GLY A 124 -4.85 2.71 -9.37
C GLY A 124 -5.05 1.97 -10.70
N GLY A 125 -6.03 1.06 -10.78
CA GLY A 125 -6.32 0.29 -11.98
C GLY A 125 -5.46 -0.96 -12.15
N ALA A 126 -4.82 -1.43 -11.09
CA ALA A 126 -4.01 -2.64 -11.05
C ALA A 126 -2.91 -2.67 -12.13
N GLN A 127 -2.02 -1.68 -12.12
CA GLN A 127 -0.94 -1.58 -13.11
C GLN A 127 0.04 -2.78 -13.02
N PRO A 128 0.57 -3.30 -14.13
CA PRO A 128 1.58 -4.36 -14.11
C PRO A 128 2.88 -3.93 -13.42
#